data_AF-K9XJQ7-F1
#
_entry.id   AF-K9XJQ7-F1
#
_cell.length_a   1.000
_cell.length_b   1.000
_cell.length_c   1.000
_cell.angle_alpha   90.00
_cell.angle_beta   90.00
_cell.angle_gamma   90.00
#
_symmetry.space_group_name_H-M   'P 1'
#
loop_
_entity.id
_entity.type
_entity.pdbx_description
1 polymer ?
#
loop_
_entity_poly.entity_id
_entity_poly.type
_entity_poly.pdbx_seq_one_letter_code
_entity_poly.pdbx_strand_id
1 'polypeptide(L)'
;MQKSSKNKVKYPWWAGNARFINLSGTFLVAHIAHAAIVCFGVGAWILWEIARYSPTQPMYEQKLFWLPRLATQGWGVLNNQVIDTQPYFRIAVVLIISSLVFAFGTWFHRTKVAESLEEEKPVARRYHFSWDDPKKLGLILGNHLIFLGLGALLVAAKAMFFGGLYDANLGAVRVVTNPTLNPLVIGDRILHLFTVNNLEDVVGGHIYAGVLLILGGIWHLSREPFDWVKRRFIFSGNAILGYSLFALSLVGFAGAFYCGFNTLVYPEEFYGVRSQFNLFLLPHFYTPGDPEPTSRIWLANAYFYLAFVVLQGSIWHFGLAASYFEPVLESWKNAFSEILPNPNLAYQKHFNYQPQSNLDTFYETPTIEQKPAFAYQQPANDNLYNPSRPNGKQSLVNPQQNQKVLYEFSYPRNHLNPFYETPTEEQSHLNYPHSIPRKLYETTYQSRKSSQGKTFRYGG
;
A
#
# COMPACT_ATOMS: atom_id res chain seq x y z
N MET A 1 -5.03 17.39 14.94
CA MET A 1 -6.32 17.92 14.45
C MET A 1 -7.26 18.08 15.64
N GLN A 2 -7.45 19.31 16.13
CA GLN A 2 -8.37 19.58 17.26
C GLN A 2 -9.81 19.72 16.77
N LYS A 3 -10.75 19.34 17.64
CA LYS A 3 -12.20 19.46 17.55
C LYS A 3 -12.66 20.77 16.89
N SER A 4 -12.89 20.71 15.59
CA SER A 4 -13.95 21.48 14.92
C SER A 4 -14.83 20.45 14.24
N SER A 5 -16.01 20.23 14.80
CA SER A 5 -17.06 19.41 14.19
C SER A 5 -17.59 20.02 12.87
N LYS A 6 -17.01 21.11 12.36
CA LYS A 6 -17.54 21.85 11.21
C LYS A 6 -16.82 21.64 9.87
N ASN A 7 -15.63 21.04 9.82
CA ASN A 7 -14.98 20.69 8.54
C ASN A 7 -14.52 19.24 8.53
N LYS A 8 -15.46 18.31 8.35
CA LYS A 8 -15.11 16.93 7.96
C LYS A 8 -14.43 16.98 6.61
N VAL A 9 -13.15 16.61 6.54
CA VAL A 9 -12.47 16.39 5.26
C VAL A 9 -13.28 15.37 4.47
N LYS A 10 -13.89 15.80 3.36
CA LYS A 10 -14.73 14.94 2.52
C LYS A 10 -13.82 14.17 1.58
N TYR A 11 -13.63 12.89 1.85
CA TYR A 11 -12.96 11.98 0.91
C TYR A 11 -13.98 11.49 -0.15
N PRO A 12 -13.66 11.58 -1.44
CA PRO A 12 -14.48 10.98 -2.49
C PRO A 12 -14.51 9.45 -2.37
N TRP A 13 -15.43 8.79 -3.07
CA TRP A 13 -15.65 7.34 -2.93
C TRP A 13 -14.40 6.50 -3.28
N TRP A 14 -13.60 6.94 -4.26
CA TRP A 14 -12.36 6.27 -4.67
C TRP A 14 -11.24 6.36 -3.61
N ALA A 15 -11.33 7.32 -2.67
CA ALA A 15 -10.49 7.41 -1.48
C ALA A 15 -11.27 7.00 -0.22
N GLY A 16 -12.30 6.16 -0.37
CA GLY A 16 -13.25 5.83 0.70
C GLY A 16 -12.60 5.30 1.97
N ASN A 17 -11.49 4.55 1.85
CA ASN A 17 -10.80 3.99 3.00
C ASN A 17 -10.13 5.06 3.90
N ALA A 18 -9.82 6.23 3.36
CA ALA A 18 -9.28 7.33 4.15
C ALA A 18 -10.29 7.89 5.17
N ARG A 19 -11.60 7.62 4.98
CA ARG A 19 -12.67 8.10 5.87
C ARG A 19 -12.59 7.53 7.29
N PHE A 20 -11.98 6.35 7.45
CA PHE A 20 -11.90 5.65 8.74
C PHE A 20 -10.52 5.65 9.38
N ILE A 21 -9.59 6.52 8.93
CA ILE A 21 -8.23 6.62 9.50
C ILE A 21 -8.25 6.86 11.01
N ASN A 22 -9.19 7.66 11.52
CA ASN A 22 -9.30 8.00 12.95
C ASN A 22 -10.31 7.11 13.71
N LEU A 23 -10.92 6.14 13.03
CA LEU A 23 -11.91 5.23 13.61
C LEU A 23 -11.23 3.91 13.96
N SER A 24 -10.58 3.87 15.13
CA SER A 24 -9.76 2.72 15.58
C SER A 24 -10.48 1.37 15.53
N GLY A 25 -11.80 1.33 15.78
CA GLY A 25 -12.60 0.09 15.70
C GLY A 25 -12.86 -0.33 14.25
N THR A 26 -13.29 0.61 13.40
CA THR A 26 -13.47 0.35 11.96
C THR A 26 -12.16 0.03 11.25
N PHE A 27 -11.06 0.66 11.66
CA PHE A 27 -9.72 0.36 11.18
C PHE A 27 -9.36 -1.09 11.47
N LEU A 28 -9.63 -1.58 12.69
CA LEU A 28 -9.42 -2.98 13.05
C LEU A 28 -10.28 -3.92 12.19
N VAL A 29 -11.56 -3.60 11.96
CA VAL A 29 -12.45 -4.39 11.11
C VAL A 29 -11.85 -4.60 9.72
N ALA A 30 -11.35 -3.54 9.08
CA ALA A 30 -10.76 -3.64 7.75
C ALA A 30 -9.53 -4.57 7.71
N HIS A 31 -8.69 -4.54 8.74
CA HIS A 31 -7.49 -5.38 8.80
C HIS A 31 -7.81 -6.84 9.10
N ILE A 32 -8.79 -7.13 9.97
CA ILE A 32 -9.26 -8.50 10.22
C ILE A 32 -9.91 -9.06 8.95
N ALA A 33 -10.72 -8.26 8.23
CA ALA A 33 -11.32 -8.65 6.97
C ALA A 33 -10.25 -9.00 5.92
N HIS A 34 -9.21 -8.16 5.81
CA HIS A 34 -8.10 -8.41 4.92
C HIS A 34 -7.34 -9.70 5.28
N ALA A 35 -7.10 -9.95 6.58
CA ALA A 35 -6.51 -11.20 7.04
C ALA A 35 -7.37 -12.42 6.69
N ALA A 36 -8.70 -12.30 6.77
CA ALA A 36 -9.63 -13.34 6.33
C ALA A 36 -9.49 -13.63 4.83
N ILE A 37 -9.44 -12.59 3.99
CA ILE A 37 -9.27 -12.71 2.54
C ILE A 37 -7.94 -13.38 2.19
N VAL A 38 -6.84 -12.97 2.84
CA VAL A 38 -5.52 -13.60 2.63
C VAL A 38 -5.56 -15.08 3.01
N CYS A 39 -6.08 -15.40 4.19
CA CYS A 39 -6.13 -16.78 4.68
C CYS A 39 -7.00 -17.68 3.79
N PHE A 40 -8.18 -17.20 3.39
CA PHE A 40 -9.07 -17.88 2.45
C PHE A 40 -8.40 -18.05 1.08
N GLY A 41 -7.81 -16.98 0.56
CA GLY A 41 -7.16 -16.97 -0.75
C GLY A 41 -6.04 -17.99 -0.82
N VAL A 42 -5.11 -17.99 0.14
CA VAL A 42 -4.00 -18.97 0.16
C VAL A 42 -4.54 -20.41 0.25
N GLY A 43 -5.51 -20.68 1.12
CA GLY A 43 -6.11 -22.01 1.23
C GLY A 43 -6.81 -22.46 -0.07
N ALA A 44 -7.60 -21.58 -0.68
CA ALA A 44 -8.29 -21.86 -1.93
C ALA A 44 -7.30 -22.09 -3.10
N TRP A 45 -6.24 -21.29 -3.19
CA TRP A 45 -5.19 -21.46 -4.19
C TRP A 45 -4.44 -22.77 -4.03
N ILE A 46 -4.14 -23.21 -2.80
CA ILE A 46 -3.54 -24.53 -2.57
C ILE A 46 -4.48 -25.65 -3.05
N LEU A 47 -5.77 -25.60 -2.72
CA LEU A 47 -6.74 -26.61 -3.21
C LEU A 47 -6.84 -26.61 -4.74
N TRP A 48 -6.85 -25.42 -5.34
CA TRP A 48 -6.88 -25.28 -6.79
C TRP A 48 -5.62 -25.85 -7.44
N GLU A 49 -4.44 -25.59 -6.87
CA GLU A 49 -3.17 -26.16 -7.34
C GLU A 49 -3.13 -27.68 -7.18
N ILE A 50 -3.65 -28.24 -6.08
CA ILE A 50 -3.76 -29.71 -5.90
C ILE A 50 -4.66 -30.32 -6.99
N ALA A 51 -5.79 -29.69 -7.31
CA ALA A 51 -6.75 -30.23 -8.29
C ALA A 51 -6.19 -30.31 -9.72
N ARG A 52 -5.20 -29.48 -10.06
CA ARG A 52 -4.54 -29.45 -11.37
C ARG A 52 -3.17 -30.12 -11.39
N TYR A 53 -2.64 -30.49 -10.23
CA TYR A 53 -1.30 -31.03 -10.10
C TYR A 53 -1.20 -32.40 -10.78
N SER A 54 -0.23 -32.53 -11.69
CA SER A 54 0.13 -33.80 -12.30
C SER A 54 1.54 -34.23 -11.85
N PRO A 55 1.70 -35.43 -11.28
CA PRO A 55 3.02 -35.95 -10.91
C PRO A 55 3.86 -36.38 -12.13
N THR A 56 3.27 -36.42 -13.34
CA THR A 56 3.97 -36.81 -14.57
C THR A 56 4.82 -35.69 -15.17
N GLN A 57 4.65 -34.46 -14.70
CA GLN A 57 5.37 -33.28 -15.17
C GLN A 57 6.11 -32.62 -14.01
N PRO A 58 7.24 -31.93 -14.25
CA PRO A 58 7.90 -31.13 -13.24
C PRO A 58 6.97 -30.05 -12.68
N MET A 59 7.12 -29.70 -11.39
CA MET A 59 6.27 -28.69 -10.75
C MET A 59 6.37 -27.31 -11.44
N TYR A 60 7.57 -26.95 -11.89
CA TYR A 60 7.86 -25.62 -12.40
C TYR A 60 7.26 -25.33 -13.79
N GLU A 61 6.89 -26.37 -14.56
CA GLU A 61 6.23 -26.24 -15.87
C GLU A 61 4.71 -26.06 -15.71
N GLN A 62 4.16 -26.50 -14.58
CA GLN A 62 2.71 -26.49 -14.31
C GLN A 62 2.18 -25.14 -13.78
N LYS A 63 3.07 -24.15 -13.64
CA LYS A 63 2.78 -22.78 -13.17
C LYS A 63 2.19 -22.77 -11.75
N LEU A 64 2.80 -23.58 -10.87
CA LEU A 64 2.43 -23.72 -9.45
C LEU A 64 3.24 -22.75 -8.59
N PHE A 65 2.63 -22.21 -7.53
CA PHE A 65 3.27 -21.25 -6.63
C PHE A 65 3.32 -21.75 -5.19
N TRP A 66 2.21 -22.32 -4.70
CA TRP A 66 2.06 -22.72 -3.30
C TRP A 66 2.59 -24.13 -3.04
N LEU A 67 2.35 -25.08 -3.94
CA LEU A 67 2.84 -26.46 -3.83
C LEU A 67 4.38 -26.50 -3.75
N PRO A 68 5.15 -25.85 -4.66
CA PRO A 68 6.60 -25.72 -4.53
C PRO A 68 7.06 -25.16 -3.18
N ARG A 69 6.30 -24.20 -2.63
CA ARG A 69 6.65 -23.57 -1.35
C ARG A 69 6.46 -24.50 -0.17
N LEU A 70 5.40 -25.30 -0.17
CA LEU A 70 5.16 -26.32 0.84
C LEU A 70 6.16 -27.48 0.71
N ALA A 71 6.50 -27.87 -0.51
CA ALA A 71 7.53 -28.87 -0.79
C ALA A 71 8.91 -28.44 -0.25
N THR A 72 9.28 -27.17 -0.45
CA THR A 72 10.53 -26.59 0.10
C THR A 72 10.59 -26.67 1.63
N GLN A 73 9.44 -26.54 2.31
CA GLN A 73 9.35 -26.71 3.76
C GLN A 73 9.39 -28.18 4.22
N GLY A 74 9.55 -29.13 3.28
CA GLY A 74 9.61 -30.55 3.52
C GLY A 74 8.24 -31.20 3.76
N TRP A 75 7.14 -30.51 3.47
CA TRP A 75 5.81 -31.13 3.52
C TRP A 75 5.59 -31.96 2.26
N GLY A 76 5.07 -33.17 2.39
CA GLY A 76 4.66 -33.97 1.23
C GLY A 76 5.79 -34.49 0.33
N VAL A 77 7.06 -34.16 0.58
CA VAL A 77 8.19 -34.69 -0.20
C VAL A 77 8.61 -36.03 0.39
N LEU A 78 8.43 -37.09 -0.39
CA LEU A 78 8.83 -38.46 -0.07
C LEU A 78 10.23 -38.76 -0.63
N ASN A 79 10.71 -39.99 -0.39
CA ASN A 79 11.95 -40.49 -0.98
C ASN A 79 11.88 -40.40 -2.52
N ASN A 80 12.99 -40.02 -3.17
CA ASN A 80 13.09 -39.78 -4.61
C ASN A 80 12.24 -38.59 -5.12
N GLN A 81 11.99 -37.58 -4.29
CA GLN A 81 11.30 -36.33 -4.65
C GLN A 81 9.82 -36.51 -5.08
N VAL A 82 9.23 -37.68 -4.83
CA VAL A 82 7.81 -37.94 -5.09
C VAL A 82 6.96 -37.09 -4.13
N ILE A 83 5.88 -36.51 -4.65
CA ILE A 83 5.05 -35.56 -3.91
C ILE A 83 3.74 -36.20 -3.48
N ASP A 84 3.54 -36.33 -2.17
CA ASP A 84 2.26 -36.58 -1.53
C ASP A 84 1.54 -35.26 -1.26
N THR A 85 0.37 -35.07 -1.88
CA THR A 85 -0.43 -33.86 -1.74
C THR A 85 -1.28 -33.84 -0.46
N GLN A 86 -1.32 -34.93 0.31
CA GLN A 86 -2.20 -35.04 1.48
C GLN A 86 -1.87 -34.01 2.59
N PRO A 87 -0.59 -33.73 2.93
CA PRO A 87 -0.25 -32.65 3.84
C PRO A 87 -0.69 -31.27 3.32
N TYR A 88 -0.61 -31.03 2.01
CA TYR A 88 -1.02 -29.76 1.41
C TYR A 88 -2.53 -29.55 1.54
N PHE A 89 -3.33 -30.60 1.29
CA PHE A 89 -4.77 -30.56 1.48
C PHE A 89 -5.14 -30.20 2.93
N ARG A 90 -4.49 -30.84 3.92
CA ARG A 90 -4.72 -30.54 5.34
C ARG A 90 -4.40 -29.09 5.69
N ILE A 91 -3.27 -28.57 5.21
CA ILE A 91 -2.87 -27.17 5.42
C ILE A 91 -3.91 -26.22 4.80
N ALA A 92 -4.36 -26.50 3.58
CA ALA A 92 -5.37 -25.70 2.91
C ALA A 92 -6.70 -25.65 3.67
N VAL A 93 -7.16 -26.79 4.18
CA VAL A 93 -8.37 -26.88 5.00
C VAL A 93 -8.22 -26.06 6.29
N VAL A 94 -7.08 -26.15 6.97
CA VAL A 94 -6.80 -25.35 8.17
C VAL A 94 -6.87 -23.85 7.87
N LEU A 95 -6.31 -23.40 6.74
CA LEU A 95 -6.38 -21.99 6.31
C LEU A 95 -7.81 -21.56 6.00
N ILE A 96 -8.59 -22.36 5.27
CA ILE A 96 -9.98 -22.05 4.97
C ILE A 96 -10.82 -21.95 6.25
N ILE A 97 -10.68 -22.89 7.19
CA ILE A 97 -11.40 -22.83 8.47
C ILE A 97 -10.95 -21.62 9.29
N SER A 98 -9.65 -21.31 9.33
CA SER A 98 -9.14 -20.12 10.01
C SER A 98 -9.70 -18.83 9.41
N SER A 99 -9.88 -18.77 8.09
CA SER A 99 -10.50 -17.63 7.42
C SER A 99 -11.93 -17.38 7.87
N LEU A 100 -12.71 -18.43 8.19
CA LEU A 100 -14.06 -18.30 8.73
C LEU A 100 -14.04 -17.65 10.12
N VAL A 101 -13.05 -17.99 10.95
CA VAL A 101 -12.87 -17.37 12.27
C VAL A 101 -12.59 -15.87 12.13
N PHE A 102 -11.71 -15.48 11.19
CA PHE A 102 -11.45 -14.06 10.92
C PHE A 102 -12.65 -13.34 10.30
N ALA A 103 -13.41 -14.00 9.41
CA ALA A 103 -14.63 -13.45 8.84
C ALA A 103 -15.69 -13.21 9.92
N PHE A 104 -15.87 -14.16 10.86
CA PHE A 104 -16.74 -13.97 12.00
C PHE A 104 -16.24 -12.85 12.92
N GLY A 105 -14.93 -12.76 13.18
CA GLY A 105 -14.32 -11.66 13.90
C GLY A 105 -14.60 -10.30 13.25
N THR A 106 -14.52 -10.23 11.92
CA THR A 106 -14.86 -9.04 11.13
C THR A 106 -16.32 -8.64 11.33
N TRP A 107 -17.25 -9.59 11.19
CA TRP A 107 -18.67 -9.36 11.41
C TRP A 107 -18.95 -8.90 12.85
N PHE A 108 -18.34 -9.53 13.84
CA PHE A 108 -18.46 -9.17 15.24
C PHE A 108 -17.98 -7.74 15.50
N HIS A 109 -16.77 -7.40 15.06
CA HIS A 109 -16.21 -6.06 15.26
C HIS A 109 -16.97 -4.98 14.48
N ARG A 110 -17.62 -5.32 13.36
CA ARG A 110 -18.45 -4.36 12.60
C ARG A 110 -19.81 -4.12 13.25
N THR A 111 -20.41 -5.14 13.86
CA THR A 111 -21.81 -5.09 14.31
C THR A 111 -21.98 -4.91 15.81
N LYS A 112 -21.01 -5.34 16.61
CA LYS A 112 -21.09 -5.34 18.08
C LYS A 112 -20.12 -4.39 18.77
N VAL A 113 -19.13 -3.88 18.04
CA VAL A 113 -18.11 -2.96 18.57
C VAL A 113 -18.27 -1.60 17.91
N ALA A 114 -18.12 -0.52 18.68
CA ALA A 114 -18.18 0.85 18.21
C ALA A 114 -17.10 1.16 17.16
N GLU A 115 -17.40 2.11 16.28
CA GLU A 115 -16.49 2.53 15.21
C GLU A 115 -15.18 3.13 15.76
N SER A 116 -15.25 3.79 16.93
CA SER A 116 -14.09 4.19 17.72
C SER A 116 -14.03 3.39 19.03
N LEU A 117 -12.90 2.74 19.29
CA LEU A 117 -12.67 2.02 20.55
C LEU A 117 -12.56 2.95 21.76
N GLU A 118 -12.47 4.27 21.56
CA GLU A 118 -12.50 5.23 22.67
C GLU A 118 -13.84 5.17 23.42
N GLU A 119 -14.93 4.95 22.69
CA GLU A 119 -16.31 4.94 23.22
C GLU A 119 -16.67 3.63 23.92
N GLU A 120 -15.80 2.63 23.82
CA GLU A 120 -16.03 1.29 24.35
C GLU A 120 -15.79 1.16 25.86
N LYS A 121 -16.20 0.00 26.40
CA LYS A 121 -15.91 -0.42 27.78
C LYS A 121 -14.39 -0.41 28.08
N PRO A 122 -13.97 -0.25 29.35
CA PRO A 122 -12.55 -0.11 29.71
C PRO A 122 -11.61 -1.18 29.12
N VAL A 123 -12.08 -2.43 29.02
CA VAL A 123 -11.30 -3.55 28.46
C VAL A 123 -11.06 -3.42 26.96
N ALA A 124 -12.00 -2.88 26.19
CA ALA A 124 -11.82 -2.66 24.75
C ALA A 124 -11.14 -1.31 24.49
N ARG A 125 -11.42 -0.29 25.31
CA ARG A 125 -10.77 1.03 25.26
C ARG A 125 -9.26 0.97 25.38
N ARG A 126 -8.71 -0.02 26.09
CA ARG A 126 -7.25 -0.23 26.15
C ARG A 126 -6.62 -0.50 24.79
N TYR A 127 -7.37 -0.86 23.75
CA TYR A 127 -6.87 -1.07 22.39
C TYR A 127 -7.09 0.14 21.47
N HIS A 128 -7.74 1.20 21.96
CA HIS A 128 -7.80 2.47 21.25
C HIS A 128 -6.39 3.03 21.05
N PHE A 129 -6.15 3.63 19.88
CA PHE A 129 -4.92 4.34 19.56
C PHE A 129 -5.23 5.58 18.75
N SER A 130 -4.35 6.56 18.85
CA SER A 130 -4.29 7.71 17.97
C SER A 130 -2.92 7.75 17.29
N TRP A 131 -2.87 8.32 16.09
CA TRP A 131 -1.64 8.35 15.29
C TRP A 131 -0.56 9.28 15.86
N ASP A 132 -0.95 10.17 16.77
CA ASP A 132 -0.09 11.11 17.49
C ASP A 132 0.36 10.60 18.87
N ASP A 133 -0.01 9.36 19.25
CA ASP A 133 0.45 8.71 20.48
C ASP A 133 1.61 7.73 20.17
N PRO A 134 2.87 8.18 20.19
CA PRO A 134 4.02 7.34 19.88
C PRO A 134 4.20 6.20 20.89
N LYS A 135 3.73 6.36 22.14
CA LYS A 135 3.78 5.30 23.16
C LYS A 135 2.86 4.17 22.77
N LYS A 136 1.60 4.50 22.42
CA LYS A 136 0.63 3.47 22.05
C LYS A 136 1.01 2.75 20.76
N LEU A 137 1.52 3.49 19.78
CA LEU A 137 2.04 2.94 18.54
C LEU A 137 3.24 2.01 18.79
N GLY A 138 4.16 2.39 19.69
CA GLY A 138 5.28 1.54 20.12
C GLY A 138 4.81 0.23 20.76
N LEU A 139 3.76 0.29 21.60
CA LEU A 139 3.17 -0.90 22.21
C LEU A 139 2.55 -1.83 21.16
N ILE A 140 1.84 -1.29 20.17
CA ILE A 140 1.27 -2.09 19.08
C ILE A 140 2.40 -2.74 18.27
N LEU A 141 3.42 -1.97 17.88
CA LEU A 141 4.60 -2.47 17.17
C LEU A 141 5.30 -3.60 17.93
N GLY A 142 5.56 -3.40 19.23
CA GLY A 142 6.24 -4.38 20.07
C GLY A 142 5.54 -5.73 20.12
N ASN A 143 4.20 -5.74 20.25
CA ASN A 143 3.42 -6.98 20.19
C ASN A 143 3.57 -7.69 18.83
N HIS A 144 3.49 -6.96 17.72
CA HIS A 144 3.62 -7.56 16.38
C HIS A 144 5.02 -8.13 16.14
N LEU A 145 6.07 -7.45 16.61
CA LEU A 145 7.44 -7.96 16.53
C LEU A 145 7.61 -9.29 17.27
N ILE A 146 6.98 -9.45 18.44
CA ILE A 146 6.99 -10.73 19.16
C ILE A 146 6.33 -11.83 18.33
N PHE A 147 5.15 -11.58 17.73
CA PHE A 147 4.49 -12.57 16.87
C PHE A 147 5.31 -12.92 15.62
N LEU A 148 5.97 -11.95 14.99
CA LEU A 148 6.88 -12.20 13.87
C LEU A 148 8.09 -13.03 14.31
N GLY A 149 8.65 -12.74 15.48
CA GLY A 149 9.76 -13.49 16.04
C GLY A 149 9.39 -14.93 16.36
N LEU A 150 8.20 -15.17 16.92
CA LEU A 150 7.66 -16.52 17.10
C LEU A 150 7.47 -17.23 15.75
N GLY A 151 6.99 -16.52 14.72
CA GLY A 151 6.90 -17.06 13.36
C GLY A 151 8.24 -17.52 12.79
N ALA A 152 9.30 -16.73 12.98
CA ALA A 152 10.65 -17.12 12.55
C ALA A 152 11.17 -18.36 13.32
N LEU A 153 10.91 -18.43 14.63
CA LEU A 153 11.27 -19.60 15.43
C LEU A 153 10.45 -20.85 15.08
N LEU A 154 9.21 -20.70 14.60
CA LEU A 154 8.43 -21.84 14.09
C LEU A 154 9.06 -22.44 12.84
N VAL A 155 9.68 -21.63 11.96
CA VAL A 155 10.44 -22.14 10.81
C VAL A 155 11.67 -22.93 11.29
N ALA A 156 12.42 -22.39 12.26
CA ALA A 156 13.54 -23.10 12.86
C ALA A 156 13.11 -24.42 13.54
N ALA A 157 12.00 -24.38 14.28
CA ALA A 157 11.44 -25.57 14.92
C ALA A 157 10.98 -26.60 13.89
N LYS A 158 10.38 -26.18 12.77
CA LYS A 158 10.04 -27.08 11.66
C LYS A 158 11.27 -27.80 11.11
N ALA A 159 12.36 -27.08 10.93
CA ALA A 159 13.61 -27.62 10.41
C ALA A 159 14.34 -28.57 11.37
N MET A 160 14.25 -28.31 12.68
CA MET A 160 15.01 -29.06 13.69
C MET A 160 14.22 -30.20 14.33
N PHE A 161 12.91 -30.02 14.53
CA PHE A 161 12.12 -30.90 15.40
C PHE A 161 10.90 -31.53 14.69
N PHE A 162 10.39 -30.91 13.61
CA PHE A 162 9.18 -31.39 12.93
C PHE A 162 9.46 -31.85 11.49
N GLY A 163 10.35 -32.83 11.35
CA GLY A 163 10.57 -33.55 10.09
C GLY A 163 11.55 -32.90 9.11
N GLY A 164 12.06 -31.69 9.36
CA GLY A 164 13.13 -31.10 8.55
C GLY A 164 12.67 -30.20 7.41
N LEU A 165 13.61 -29.79 6.57
CA LEU A 165 13.38 -29.01 5.35
C LEU A 165 13.92 -29.77 4.13
N TYR A 166 13.45 -29.43 2.94
CA TYR A 166 14.04 -29.96 1.72
C TYR A 166 15.44 -29.38 1.51
N ASP A 167 16.45 -30.26 1.37
CA ASP A 167 17.83 -29.90 1.10
C ASP A 167 18.14 -30.16 -0.38
N ALA A 168 18.21 -29.09 -1.18
CA ALA A 168 18.47 -29.19 -2.62
C ALA A 168 19.84 -29.79 -2.95
N ASN A 169 20.82 -29.71 -2.03
CA ASN A 169 22.12 -30.34 -2.24
C ASN A 169 22.07 -31.87 -2.10
N LEU A 170 21.11 -32.38 -1.33
CA LEU A 170 20.90 -33.81 -1.10
C LEU A 170 19.75 -34.39 -1.92
N GLY A 171 18.87 -33.53 -2.44
CA GLY A 171 17.65 -33.94 -3.15
C GLY A 171 16.60 -34.60 -2.24
N ALA A 172 16.64 -34.33 -0.93
CA ALA A 172 15.79 -35.00 0.06
C ALA A 172 15.44 -34.10 1.25
N VAL A 173 14.39 -34.44 1.99
CA VAL A 173 14.06 -33.78 3.25
C VAL A 173 15.03 -34.24 4.34
N ARG A 174 15.64 -33.27 5.03
CA ARG A 174 16.60 -33.53 6.10
C ARG A 174 16.30 -32.68 7.33
N VAL A 175 16.45 -33.30 8.50
CA VAL A 175 16.42 -32.61 9.80
C VAL A 175 17.75 -31.88 10.01
N VAL A 176 17.67 -30.60 10.34
CA VAL A 176 18.85 -29.77 10.63
C VAL A 176 19.18 -29.90 12.11
N THR A 177 20.27 -30.60 12.43
CA THR A 177 20.66 -30.87 13.83
C THR A 177 21.61 -29.82 14.39
N ASN A 178 22.45 -29.21 13.54
CA ASN A 178 23.50 -28.28 13.95
C ASN A 178 23.36 -26.92 13.22
N PRO A 179 22.36 -26.09 13.58
CA PRO A 179 22.21 -24.77 12.96
C PRO A 179 23.42 -23.87 13.24
N THR A 180 23.75 -23.00 12.28
CA THR A 180 24.89 -22.07 12.42
C THR A 180 24.57 -21.00 13.47
N LEU A 181 25.18 -21.12 14.66
CA LEU A 181 25.01 -20.15 15.74
C LEU A 181 26.19 -19.18 15.91
N ASN A 182 27.25 -19.35 15.13
CA ASN A 182 28.42 -18.46 15.18
C ASN A 182 28.06 -17.05 14.66
N PRO A 183 28.14 -16.00 15.49
CA PRO A 183 27.72 -14.64 15.10
C PRO A 183 28.56 -14.05 13.97
N LEU A 184 29.83 -14.48 13.81
CA LEU A 184 30.69 -14.01 12.72
C LEU A 184 30.22 -14.54 11.37
N VAL A 185 29.78 -15.80 11.32
CA VAL A 185 29.25 -16.41 10.11
C VAL A 185 27.90 -15.78 9.75
N ILE A 186 27.02 -15.59 10.74
CA ILE A 186 25.74 -14.90 10.50
C ILE A 186 25.95 -13.45 10.05
N GLY A 187 26.92 -12.75 10.64
CA GLY A 187 27.32 -11.40 10.21
C GLY A 187 27.80 -11.34 8.76
N ASP A 188 28.64 -12.30 8.35
CA ASP A 188 29.07 -12.46 6.94
C ASP A 188 27.86 -12.68 6.02
N ARG A 189 26.91 -13.54 6.42
CA ARG A 189 25.68 -13.77 5.62
C ARG A 189 24.80 -12.55 5.45
N ILE A 190 24.81 -11.58 6.36
CA ILE A 190 24.07 -10.32 6.18
C ILE A 190 24.64 -9.51 5.01
N LEU A 191 25.94 -9.62 4.71
CA LEU A 191 26.57 -8.98 3.56
C LEU A 191 26.37 -9.80 2.26
N HIS A 192 26.14 -11.11 2.40
CA HIS A 192 26.03 -12.07 1.31
C HIS A 192 24.70 -12.84 1.33
N LEU A 193 23.58 -12.13 1.56
CA LEU A 193 22.26 -12.72 1.81
C LEU A 193 21.82 -13.71 0.72
N PHE A 194 21.99 -13.34 -0.55
CA PHE A 194 21.45 -14.11 -1.67
C PHE A 194 22.25 -15.38 -2.00
N THR A 195 23.47 -15.53 -1.46
CA THR A 195 24.37 -16.64 -1.78
C THR A 195 24.39 -17.73 -0.71
N VAL A 196 23.49 -17.69 0.26
CA VAL A 196 23.33 -18.76 1.27
C VAL A 196 23.04 -20.10 0.59
N ASN A 197 23.85 -21.12 0.88
CA ASN A 197 23.91 -22.37 0.14
C ASN A 197 23.82 -23.65 1.00
N ASN A 198 23.60 -23.52 2.31
CA ASN A 198 23.36 -24.64 3.23
C ASN A 198 22.20 -24.34 4.18
N LEU A 199 21.53 -25.38 4.69
CA LEU A 199 20.35 -25.23 5.55
C LEU A 199 20.70 -24.77 6.96
N GLU A 200 21.90 -25.08 7.45
CA GLU A 200 22.40 -24.71 8.76
C GLU A 200 22.44 -23.18 8.93
N ASP A 201 22.89 -22.45 7.90
CA ASP A 201 22.89 -20.99 7.84
C ASP A 201 21.47 -20.43 7.73
N VAL A 202 20.58 -21.07 6.97
CA VAL A 202 19.17 -20.66 6.85
C VAL A 202 18.47 -20.77 8.20
N VAL A 203 18.60 -21.91 8.88
CA VAL A 203 17.97 -22.14 10.19
C VAL A 203 18.61 -21.27 11.26
N GLY A 204 19.93 -21.17 11.29
CA GLY A 204 20.67 -20.26 12.18
C GLY A 204 20.22 -18.81 12.03
N GLY A 205 20.10 -18.32 10.80
CA GLY A 205 19.59 -16.99 10.51
C GLY A 205 18.17 -16.75 11.03
N HIS A 206 17.26 -17.72 10.89
CA HIS A 206 15.91 -17.62 11.44
C HIS A 206 15.89 -17.62 12.98
N ILE A 207 16.80 -18.35 13.64
CA ILE A 207 16.97 -18.30 15.09
C ILE A 207 17.40 -16.89 15.52
N TYR A 208 18.44 -16.32 14.87
CA TYR A 208 18.90 -14.97 15.14
C TYR A 208 17.80 -13.93 14.92
N ALA A 209 17.11 -13.98 13.77
CA ALA A 209 16.01 -13.08 13.47
C ALA A 209 14.86 -13.21 14.47
N GLY A 210 14.48 -14.44 14.83
CA GLY A 210 13.42 -14.71 15.80
C GLY A 210 13.73 -14.16 17.18
N VAL A 211 14.93 -14.41 17.70
CA VAL A 211 15.40 -13.87 18.98
C VAL A 211 15.47 -12.34 18.93
N LEU A 212 16.03 -11.76 17.88
CA LEU A 212 16.15 -10.31 17.73
C LEU A 212 14.78 -9.62 17.68
N LEU A 213 13.82 -10.20 16.96
CA LEU A 213 12.45 -9.68 16.87
C LEU A 213 11.71 -9.75 18.21
N ILE A 214 11.90 -10.83 18.98
CA ILE A 214 11.30 -10.95 20.33
C ILE A 214 11.93 -9.94 21.29
N LEU A 215 13.26 -9.85 21.33
CA LEU A 215 13.97 -8.89 22.18
C LEU A 215 13.64 -7.45 21.79
N GLY A 216 13.62 -7.14 20.49
CA GLY A 216 13.18 -5.85 19.97
C GLY A 216 11.71 -5.55 20.29
N GLY A 217 10.85 -6.56 20.24
CA GLY A 217 9.45 -6.45 20.65
C GLY A 217 9.31 -6.10 22.12
N ILE A 218 9.99 -6.83 23.02
CA ILE A 218 10.04 -6.52 24.46
C ILE A 218 10.58 -5.11 24.72
N TRP A 219 11.62 -4.72 23.98
CA TRP A 219 12.18 -3.38 24.05
C TRP A 219 11.14 -2.30 23.69
N HIS A 220 10.44 -2.47 22.57
CA HIS A 220 9.38 -1.55 22.11
C HIS A 220 8.15 -1.53 23.02
N LEU A 221 7.87 -2.61 23.76
CA LEU A 221 6.85 -2.62 24.82
C LEU A 221 7.28 -1.84 26.07
N SER A 222 8.58 -1.86 26.37
CA SER A 222 9.13 -1.33 27.63
C SER A 222 9.54 0.14 27.52
N ARG A 223 9.81 0.63 26.31
CA ARG A 223 10.35 1.97 26.06
C ARG A 223 9.48 2.75 25.09
N GLU A 224 9.21 4.00 25.45
CA GLU A 224 8.68 4.97 24.49
C GLU A 224 9.76 5.40 23.49
N PRO A 225 9.38 5.83 22.28
CA PRO A 225 10.35 6.38 21.33
C PRO A 225 11.15 7.53 21.95
N PHE A 226 12.47 7.50 21.76
CA PHE A 226 13.36 8.56 22.23
C PHE A 226 13.03 9.89 21.56
N ASP A 227 13.37 11.01 22.22
CA ASP A 227 13.01 12.33 21.72
C ASP A 227 13.66 12.66 20.37
N TRP A 228 14.85 12.12 20.09
CA TRP A 228 15.46 12.28 18.77
C TRP A 228 14.66 11.58 17.66
N VAL A 229 14.01 10.45 17.95
CA VAL A 229 13.10 9.75 17.02
C VAL A 229 11.85 10.60 16.81
N LYS A 230 11.26 11.10 17.90
CA LYS A 230 10.09 11.99 17.85
C LYS A 230 10.34 13.26 17.03
N ARG A 231 11.57 13.78 17.03
CA ARG A 231 11.99 14.94 16.23
C ARG A 231 12.25 14.63 14.75
N ARG A 232 12.63 13.39 14.41
CA ARG A 232 13.07 13.04 13.06
C ARG A 232 11.98 12.38 12.20
N PHE A 233 11.05 11.66 12.85
CA PHE A 233 9.99 10.91 12.19
C PHE A 233 8.63 11.62 12.33
N ILE A 234 7.79 11.44 11.32
CA ILE A 234 6.43 11.99 11.29
C ILE A 234 5.49 10.92 11.85
N PHE A 235 4.74 11.28 12.90
CA PHE A 235 3.73 10.40 13.50
C PHE A 235 2.35 10.75 12.94
N SER A 236 2.00 10.10 11.83
CA SER A 236 0.70 10.20 11.19
C SER A 236 0.37 8.88 10.48
N GLY A 237 -0.92 8.63 10.21
CA GLY A 237 -1.35 7.42 9.49
C GLY A 237 -0.66 7.27 8.12
N ASN A 238 -0.54 8.35 7.35
CA ASN A 238 0.15 8.34 6.06
C ASN A 238 1.66 8.09 6.20
N ALA A 239 2.32 8.69 7.19
CA ALA A 239 3.75 8.49 7.40
C ALA A 239 4.06 7.03 7.78
N ILE A 240 3.34 6.47 8.74
CA ILE A 240 3.54 5.10 9.23
C ILE A 240 3.19 4.07 8.15
N LEU A 241 2.13 4.32 7.37
CA LEU A 241 1.83 3.53 6.17
C LEU A 241 2.97 3.63 5.16
N GLY A 242 3.49 4.83 4.89
CA GLY A 242 4.63 5.05 3.99
C GLY A 242 5.89 4.29 4.42
N TYR A 243 6.24 4.31 5.71
CA TYR A 243 7.37 3.55 6.26
C TYR A 243 7.17 2.04 6.08
N SER A 244 5.96 1.55 6.36
CA SER A 244 5.62 0.12 6.19
C SER A 244 5.67 -0.32 4.72
N LEU A 245 5.17 0.50 3.80
CA LEU A 245 5.23 0.23 2.36
C LEU A 245 6.68 0.23 1.86
N PHE A 246 7.53 1.14 2.35
CA PHE A 246 8.95 1.12 2.01
C PHE A 246 9.61 -0.19 2.43
N ALA A 247 9.41 -0.61 3.70
CA ALA A 247 9.93 -1.87 4.20
C ALA A 247 9.40 -3.07 3.40
N LEU A 248 8.12 -3.09 3.05
CA LEU A 248 7.50 -4.13 2.23
C LEU A 248 8.10 -4.18 0.82
N SER A 249 8.41 -3.03 0.22
CA SER A 249 9.10 -2.98 -1.09
C SER A 249 10.50 -3.57 -1.01
N LEU A 250 11.28 -3.26 0.04
CA LEU A 250 12.61 -3.85 0.24
C LEU A 250 12.55 -5.37 0.38
N VAL A 251 11.59 -5.88 1.16
CA VAL A 251 11.37 -7.33 1.29
C VAL A 251 10.91 -7.95 -0.03
N GLY A 252 10.07 -7.26 -0.79
CA GLY A 252 9.64 -7.72 -2.12
C GLY A 252 10.78 -7.81 -3.13
N PHE A 253 11.66 -6.80 -3.19
CA PHE A 253 12.87 -6.86 -4.02
C PHE A 253 13.83 -7.96 -3.56
N ALA A 254 14.09 -8.06 -2.25
CA ALA A 254 14.92 -9.14 -1.71
C ALA A 254 14.33 -10.52 -2.02
N GLY A 255 13.00 -10.69 -1.89
CA GLY A 255 12.28 -11.90 -2.26
C GLY A 255 12.41 -12.23 -3.75
N ALA A 256 12.34 -11.22 -4.63
CA ALA A 256 12.53 -11.40 -6.06
C ALA A 256 13.94 -11.92 -6.38
N PHE A 257 14.97 -11.36 -5.76
CA PHE A 257 16.36 -11.79 -5.94
C PHE A 257 16.63 -13.17 -5.32
N TYR A 258 16.09 -13.48 -4.14
CA TYR A 258 16.15 -14.83 -3.58
C TYR A 258 15.47 -15.84 -4.50
N CYS A 259 14.27 -15.53 -5.00
CA CYS A 259 13.55 -16.40 -5.90
C CYS A 259 14.31 -16.59 -7.23
N GLY A 260 14.86 -15.53 -7.81
CA GLY A 260 15.59 -15.61 -9.07
C GLY A 260 16.91 -16.39 -8.97
N PHE A 261 17.71 -16.13 -7.94
CA PHE A 261 19.09 -16.59 -7.91
C PHE A 261 19.38 -17.74 -6.95
N ASN A 262 18.68 -17.85 -5.83
CA ASN A 262 19.00 -18.85 -4.82
C ASN A 262 18.44 -20.22 -5.23
N THR A 263 19.29 -21.24 -5.15
CA THR A 263 18.96 -22.62 -5.54
C THR A 263 18.74 -23.55 -4.35
N LEU A 264 18.90 -23.05 -3.12
CA LEU A 264 18.64 -23.80 -1.89
C LEU A 264 17.23 -23.56 -1.38
N VAL A 265 16.88 -22.30 -1.07
CA VAL A 265 15.56 -21.93 -0.53
C VAL A 265 14.49 -21.75 -1.61
N TYR A 266 14.92 -21.80 -2.88
CA TYR A 266 14.09 -22.02 -4.06
C TYR A 266 14.76 -23.13 -4.90
N PRO A 267 14.55 -24.41 -4.56
CA PRO A 267 15.15 -25.54 -5.27
C PRO A 267 14.80 -25.56 -6.76
N GLU A 268 15.74 -25.94 -7.61
CA GLU A 268 15.52 -25.98 -9.07
C GLU A 268 14.52 -27.05 -9.47
N GLU A 269 14.43 -28.14 -8.70
CA GLU A 269 13.49 -29.24 -8.91
C GLU A 269 12.03 -28.80 -8.77
N PHE A 270 11.75 -27.78 -7.95
CA PHE A 270 10.40 -27.28 -7.71
C PHE A 270 10.09 -25.99 -8.49
N TYR A 271 11.08 -25.12 -8.68
CA TYR A 271 10.88 -23.78 -9.26
C TYR A 271 11.43 -23.63 -10.68
N GLY A 272 12.29 -24.55 -11.13
CA GLY A 272 13.01 -24.48 -12.39
C GLY A 272 14.40 -23.90 -12.21
N VAL A 273 15.19 -23.93 -13.28
CA VAL A 273 16.60 -23.47 -13.29
C VAL A 273 16.76 -22.03 -12.80
N ARG A 274 17.91 -21.73 -12.22
CA ARG A 274 18.31 -20.37 -11.82
C ARG A 274 18.11 -19.38 -12.97
N SER A 275 17.51 -18.23 -12.67
CA SER A 275 17.26 -17.19 -13.66
C SER A 275 18.46 -16.28 -13.86
N GLN A 276 18.46 -15.58 -14.99
CA GLN A 276 19.29 -14.41 -15.26
C GLN A 276 18.45 -13.14 -15.09
N PHE A 277 19.12 -12.01 -14.86
CA PHE A 277 18.47 -10.73 -14.66
C PHE A 277 18.90 -9.74 -15.74
N ASN A 278 17.91 -9.22 -16.47
CA ASN A 278 18.12 -8.18 -17.46
C ASN A 278 17.79 -6.82 -16.84
N LEU A 279 18.70 -5.86 -16.93
CA LEU A 279 18.57 -4.49 -16.44
C LEU A 279 18.18 -3.49 -17.53
N PHE A 280 17.87 -3.94 -18.74
CA PHE A 280 17.37 -3.08 -19.80
C PHE A 280 15.99 -2.46 -19.42
N LEU A 281 15.44 -1.60 -20.29
CA LEU A 281 14.25 -0.74 -20.09
C LEU A 281 13.23 -1.21 -19.04
N LEU A 282 12.84 -2.49 -19.07
CA LEU A 282 12.04 -3.14 -18.03
C LEU A 282 12.88 -4.22 -17.34
N PRO A 283 13.36 -3.99 -16.09
CA PRO A 283 14.14 -4.98 -15.38
C PRO A 283 13.32 -6.24 -15.11
N HIS A 284 13.83 -7.40 -15.54
CA HIS A 284 13.10 -8.66 -15.42
C HIS A 284 14.03 -9.86 -15.31
N PHE A 285 13.51 -10.92 -14.69
CA PHE A 285 14.15 -12.22 -14.64
C PHE A 285 13.73 -13.06 -15.84
N TYR A 286 14.67 -13.80 -16.44
CA TYR A 286 14.41 -14.68 -17.57
C TYR A 286 15.34 -15.91 -17.54
N THR A 287 14.97 -16.94 -18.30
CA THR A 287 15.83 -18.11 -18.56
C THR A 287 16.27 -18.07 -20.02
N PRO A 288 17.58 -18.08 -20.32
CA PRO A 288 18.05 -18.08 -21.71
C PRO A 288 17.58 -19.33 -22.46
N GLY A 289 17.03 -19.13 -23.66
CA GLY A 289 16.65 -20.24 -24.55
C GLY A 289 15.31 -20.93 -24.21
N ASP A 290 14.63 -20.52 -23.14
CA ASP A 290 13.30 -21.03 -22.80
C ASP A 290 12.23 -19.97 -23.10
N PRO A 291 11.30 -20.22 -24.04
CA PRO A 291 10.23 -19.28 -24.35
C PRO A 291 9.11 -19.27 -23.30
N GLU A 292 8.95 -20.32 -22.49
CA GLU A 292 7.87 -20.41 -21.51
C GLU A 292 8.36 -20.05 -20.10
N PRO A 293 7.69 -19.10 -19.40
CA PRO A 293 8.09 -18.74 -18.04
C PRO A 293 7.77 -19.85 -17.03
N THR A 294 8.82 -20.37 -16.39
CA THR A 294 8.71 -21.30 -15.25
C THR A 294 8.10 -20.63 -14.01
N SER A 295 7.71 -21.43 -13.02
CA SER A 295 7.26 -20.93 -11.71
C SER A 295 8.24 -19.93 -11.07
N ARG A 296 9.57 -20.15 -11.19
CA ARG A 296 10.59 -19.20 -10.71
C ARG A 296 10.47 -17.85 -11.41
N ILE A 297 10.37 -17.85 -12.74
CA ILE A 297 10.32 -16.62 -13.53
C ILE A 297 9.06 -15.81 -13.21
N TRP A 298 7.90 -16.47 -13.12
CA TRP A 298 6.67 -15.81 -12.72
C TRP A 298 6.78 -15.16 -11.34
N LEU A 299 7.24 -15.93 -10.35
CA LEU A 299 7.26 -15.47 -8.97
C LEU A 299 8.29 -14.35 -8.75
N ALA A 300 9.49 -14.48 -9.31
CA ALA A 300 10.55 -13.48 -9.21
C ALA A 300 10.12 -12.14 -9.85
N ASN A 301 9.54 -12.17 -11.06
CA ASN A 301 9.06 -10.96 -11.72
C ASN A 301 7.83 -10.36 -11.01
N ALA A 302 6.88 -11.19 -10.56
CA ALA A 302 5.72 -10.71 -9.81
C ALA A 302 6.15 -9.99 -8.52
N TYR A 303 7.11 -10.55 -7.77
CA TYR A 303 7.68 -9.91 -6.59
C TYR A 303 8.38 -8.59 -6.95
N PHE A 304 9.17 -8.57 -8.02
CA PHE A 304 9.90 -7.37 -8.44
C PHE A 304 8.95 -6.21 -8.81
N TYR A 305 7.98 -6.47 -9.69
CA TYR A 305 7.05 -5.43 -10.13
C TYR A 305 6.08 -5.00 -9.03
N LEU A 306 5.60 -5.93 -8.19
CA LEU A 306 4.78 -5.57 -7.04
C LEU A 306 5.57 -4.73 -6.04
N ALA A 307 6.83 -5.07 -5.76
CA ALA A 307 7.71 -4.28 -4.92
C ALA A 307 7.91 -2.87 -5.47
N PHE A 308 8.07 -2.72 -6.80
CA PHE A 308 8.20 -1.43 -7.46
C PHE A 308 6.93 -0.57 -7.34
N VAL A 309 5.73 -1.16 -7.48
CA VAL A 309 4.46 -0.43 -7.27
C VAL A 309 4.28 -0.06 -5.80
N VAL A 310 4.61 -0.96 -4.88
CA VAL A 310 4.55 -0.70 -3.43
C VAL A 310 5.53 0.41 -3.02
N LEU A 311 6.71 0.48 -3.64
CA LEU A 311 7.68 1.56 -3.44
C LEU A 311 7.10 2.91 -3.86
N GLN A 312 6.42 2.99 -5.00
CA GLN A 312 5.72 4.21 -5.43
C GLN A 312 4.63 4.59 -4.44
N GLY A 313 3.87 3.61 -3.92
CA GLY A 313 2.90 3.83 -2.85
C GLY A 313 3.54 4.43 -1.59
N SER A 314 4.73 3.97 -1.21
CA SER A 314 5.49 4.56 -0.11
C SER A 314 5.85 6.03 -0.37
N ILE A 315 6.41 6.34 -1.55
CA ILE A 315 6.78 7.71 -1.95
C ILE A 315 5.55 8.62 -1.93
N TRP A 316 4.43 8.14 -2.45
CA TRP A 316 3.15 8.85 -2.46
C TRP A 316 2.68 9.19 -1.05
N HIS A 317 2.53 8.19 -0.18
CA HIS A 317 2.02 8.40 1.19
C HIS A 317 2.99 9.21 2.06
N PHE A 318 4.30 9.03 1.89
CA PHE A 318 5.29 9.84 2.58
C PHE A 318 5.25 11.29 2.11
N GLY A 319 5.13 11.53 0.80
CA GLY A 319 4.98 12.88 0.25
C GLY A 319 3.70 13.58 0.70
N LEU A 320 2.60 12.85 0.87
CA LEU A 320 1.37 13.36 1.50
C LEU A 320 1.60 13.73 2.97
N ALA A 321 2.32 12.89 3.73
CA ALA A 321 2.62 13.17 5.13
C ALA A 321 3.56 14.37 5.32
N ALA A 322 4.46 14.61 4.36
CA ALA A 322 5.40 15.74 4.35
C ALA A 322 4.85 16.98 3.63
N SER A 323 3.60 16.96 3.17
CA SER A 323 2.96 18.03 2.37
C SER A 323 3.71 18.41 1.08
N TYR A 324 4.55 17.50 0.56
CA TYR A 324 5.37 17.75 -0.63
C TYR A 324 4.53 17.88 -1.91
N PHE A 325 3.43 17.14 -2.00
CA PHE A 325 2.56 17.11 -3.18
C PHE A 325 1.39 18.12 -3.12
N GLU A 326 1.24 18.91 -2.05
CA GLU A 326 0.10 19.84 -1.90
C GLU A 326 -0.06 20.82 -3.08
N PRO A 327 0.99 21.48 -3.59
CA PRO A 327 0.84 22.39 -4.74
C PRO A 327 0.32 21.69 -6.00
N VAL A 328 0.75 20.45 -6.24
CA VAL A 328 0.30 19.63 -7.38
C VAL A 328 -1.14 19.18 -7.17
N LEU A 329 -1.48 18.75 -5.95
CA LEU A 329 -2.83 18.31 -5.61
C LEU A 329 -3.85 19.46 -5.67
N GLU A 330 -3.48 20.66 -5.24
CA GLU A 330 -4.31 21.87 -5.40
C GLU A 330 -4.50 22.21 -6.87
N SER A 331 -3.43 22.18 -7.68
CA SER A 331 -3.53 22.37 -9.13
C SER A 331 -4.48 21.36 -9.78
N TRP A 332 -4.38 20.09 -9.42
CA TRP A 332 -5.27 19.04 -9.94
C TRP A 332 -6.71 19.22 -9.49
N LYS A 333 -6.94 19.54 -8.20
CA LYS A 333 -8.29 19.82 -7.68
C LYS A 333 -8.93 20.98 -8.44
N ASN A 334 -8.18 22.05 -8.70
CA ASN A 334 -8.64 23.20 -9.46
C ASN A 334 -9.00 22.78 -10.90
N ALA A 335 -8.10 22.07 -11.59
CA ALA A 335 -8.35 21.57 -12.95
C ALA A 335 -9.58 20.64 -13.02
N PHE A 336 -9.74 19.71 -12.09
CA PHE A 336 -10.91 18.84 -12.04
C PHE A 336 -12.19 19.60 -11.70
N SER A 337 -12.14 20.60 -10.82
CA SER A 337 -13.29 21.44 -10.48
C SER A 337 -13.76 22.31 -11.65
N GLU A 338 -12.87 22.67 -12.57
CA GLU A 338 -13.21 23.37 -13.81
C GLU A 338 -13.84 22.43 -14.85
N ILE A 339 -13.42 21.17 -14.90
CA ILE A 339 -13.88 20.18 -15.91
C ILE A 339 -15.20 19.50 -15.50
N LEU A 340 -15.38 19.21 -14.22
CA LEU A 340 -16.55 18.48 -13.69
C LEU A 340 -17.92 19.12 -14.03
N PRO A 341 -18.08 20.46 -14.03
CA PRO A 341 -19.35 21.11 -14.40
C PRO A 341 -19.65 21.05 -15.90
N ASN A 342 -18.64 20.92 -16.76
CA ASN A 342 -18.83 20.89 -18.21
C ASN A 342 -17.73 20.05 -18.89
N PRO A 343 -17.94 18.74 -19.10
CA PRO A 343 -16.93 17.82 -19.62
C PRO A 343 -16.47 18.15 -21.05
N ASN A 344 -17.19 19.01 -21.78
CA ASN A 344 -16.80 19.50 -23.10
C ASN A 344 -15.64 20.52 -23.05
N LEU A 345 -15.39 21.16 -21.89
CA LEU A 345 -14.26 22.10 -21.72
C LEU A 345 -12.90 21.44 -21.89
N ALA A 346 -12.77 20.16 -21.51
CA ALA A 346 -11.53 19.40 -21.68
C ALA A 346 -11.13 19.23 -23.17
N TYR A 347 -12.12 19.28 -24.08
CA TYR A 347 -11.94 19.09 -25.52
C TYR A 347 -12.07 20.40 -26.33
N GLN A 348 -12.46 21.51 -25.69
CA GLN A 348 -12.64 22.82 -26.33
C GLN A 348 -11.41 23.74 -26.25
N LYS A 349 -10.34 23.33 -25.53
CA LYS A 349 -9.12 24.13 -25.44
C LYS A 349 -8.37 24.08 -26.77
N HIS A 350 -8.64 25.05 -27.64
CA HIS A 350 -7.94 25.21 -28.91
C HIS A 350 -6.52 25.71 -28.60
N PHE A 351 -5.53 24.84 -28.79
CA PHE A 351 -4.13 25.24 -28.79
C PHE A 351 -3.84 25.96 -30.11
N ASN A 352 -3.84 27.29 -30.09
CA ASN A 352 -3.33 28.06 -31.23
C ASN A 352 -1.81 27.91 -31.26
N TYR A 353 -1.32 26.89 -31.97
CA TYR A 353 0.08 26.83 -32.37
C TYR A 353 0.33 27.89 -33.43
N GLN A 354 1.01 28.97 -33.07
CA GLN A 354 1.66 29.81 -34.07
C GLN A 354 2.98 29.10 -34.46
N PRO A 355 3.16 28.73 -35.73
CA PRO A 355 4.45 28.23 -36.18
C PRO A 355 5.46 29.37 -36.05
N GLN A 356 6.47 29.21 -35.18
CA GLN A 356 7.62 30.10 -35.20
C GLN A 356 8.37 29.87 -36.52
N SER A 357 8.37 30.89 -37.37
CA SER A 357 9.25 30.94 -38.53
C SER A 357 10.62 31.41 -38.06
N ASN A 358 11.55 30.48 -37.90
CA ASN A 358 12.94 30.77 -38.25
C ASN A 358 13.73 29.48 -38.46
N LEU A 359 14.46 29.49 -39.57
CA LEU A 359 15.15 28.35 -40.17
C LEU A 359 16.67 28.37 -39.88
N ASP A 360 17.10 29.06 -38.82
CA ASP A 360 18.50 29.09 -38.41
C ASP A 360 18.66 28.65 -36.96
N THR A 361 19.47 27.62 -36.81
CA THR A 361 19.86 26.98 -35.55
C THR A 361 20.95 27.81 -34.87
N PHE A 362 20.78 28.13 -33.59
CA PHE A 362 21.88 28.13 -32.61
C PHE A 362 21.31 27.72 -31.25
N TYR A 363 21.93 26.73 -30.62
CA TYR A 363 21.68 26.37 -29.23
C TYR A 363 22.16 27.52 -28.33
N GLU A 364 21.28 28.46 -28.01
CA GLU A 364 21.45 29.28 -26.81
C GLU A 364 20.83 28.54 -25.62
N THR A 365 21.60 28.44 -24.54
CA THR A 365 21.11 27.96 -23.26
C THR A 365 20.02 28.93 -22.81
N PRO A 366 18.78 28.49 -22.53
CA PRO A 366 17.75 29.41 -22.11
C PRO A 366 18.18 30.03 -20.78
N THR A 367 18.44 31.33 -20.80
CA THR A 367 18.48 32.16 -19.59
C THR A 367 17.13 32.01 -18.93
N ILE A 368 17.09 31.26 -17.83
CA ILE A 368 15.88 31.05 -17.05
C ILE A 368 15.53 32.39 -16.39
N GLU A 369 14.75 33.23 -17.07
CA GLU A 369 13.86 34.14 -16.38
C GLU A 369 12.79 33.28 -15.70
N GLN A 370 12.94 33.06 -14.40
CA GLN A 370 11.90 32.48 -13.56
C GLN A 370 10.70 33.43 -13.54
N LYS A 371 9.81 33.30 -14.52
CA LYS A 371 8.42 33.73 -14.38
C LYS A 371 7.59 32.53 -13.93
N PRO A 372 6.98 32.55 -12.73
CA PRO A 372 6.05 31.50 -12.34
C PRO A 372 4.87 31.51 -13.31
N ALA A 373 4.55 30.34 -13.85
CA ALA A 373 3.59 30.17 -14.95
C ALA A 373 2.13 30.56 -14.64
N PHE A 374 1.84 31.13 -13.46
CA PHE A 374 0.50 31.54 -13.07
C PHE A 374 0.57 32.76 -12.13
N ALA A 375 0.67 33.96 -12.70
CA ALA A 375 0.43 35.21 -11.99
C ALA A 375 -1.02 35.66 -12.23
N TYR A 376 -1.77 35.84 -11.14
CA TYR A 376 -3.13 36.39 -11.12
C TYR A 376 -3.13 37.83 -11.70
N GLN A 377 -3.98 38.13 -12.69
CA GLN A 377 -4.35 39.51 -12.99
C GLN A 377 -5.51 39.91 -12.06
N GLN A 378 -5.21 40.84 -11.16
CA GLN A 378 -6.18 41.48 -10.29
C GLN A 378 -7.03 42.45 -11.13
N PRO A 379 -8.38 42.45 -11.06
CA PRO A 379 -9.16 43.43 -11.79
C PRO A 379 -9.01 44.79 -11.09
N ALA A 380 -8.43 45.76 -11.82
CA ALA A 380 -8.46 47.16 -11.43
C ALA A 380 -9.89 47.69 -11.61
N ASN A 381 -10.57 47.96 -10.51
CA ASN A 381 -11.68 48.91 -10.51
C ASN A 381 -11.09 50.29 -10.31
N ASP A 382 -11.22 51.17 -11.30
CA ASP A 382 -11.40 52.61 -11.07
C ASP A 382 -11.93 53.33 -12.32
N ASN A 383 -13.16 53.82 -12.18
CA ASN A 383 -13.68 55.15 -12.54
C ASN A 383 -13.65 55.70 -13.99
N LEU A 384 -14.85 56.11 -14.40
CA LEU A 384 -15.18 57.35 -15.12
C LEU A 384 -14.47 57.65 -16.46
N TYR A 385 -15.06 57.21 -17.58
CA TYR A 385 -15.31 58.05 -18.78
C TYR A 385 -16.10 57.27 -19.85
N ASN A 386 -17.01 57.95 -20.57
CA ASN A 386 -17.66 57.49 -21.81
C ASN A 386 -17.17 58.45 -22.91
N PRO A 387 -16.85 58.05 -24.17
CA PRO A 387 -17.90 58.10 -25.19
C PRO A 387 -17.73 57.23 -26.49
N SER A 388 -18.85 57.17 -27.22
CA SER A 388 -19.03 57.10 -28.70
C SER A 388 -18.79 55.80 -29.50
N ARG A 389 -19.89 55.30 -30.09
CA ARG A 389 -19.96 54.38 -31.25
C ARG A 389 -19.16 54.90 -32.45
N PRO A 390 -18.70 54.00 -33.34
CA PRO A 390 -19.22 54.05 -34.70
C PRO A 390 -19.54 52.69 -35.34
N ASN A 391 -20.40 52.77 -36.36
CA ASN A 391 -20.90 51.72 -37.25
C ASN A 391 -19.81 50.87 -37.92
N GLY A 392 -20.10 49.58 -38.08
CA GLY A 392 -19.41 48.70 -39.04
C GLY A 392 -20.16 47.38 -39.21
N LYS A 393 -20.97 47.27 -40.28
CA LYS A 393 -21.55 46.01 -40.75
C LYS A 393 -20.45 45.09 -41.29
N GLN A 394 -20.55 43.78 -41.08
CA GLN A 394 -20.17 42.71 -42.01
C GLN A 394 -20.74 41.39 -41.47
N SER A 395 -21.89 40.94 -41.98
CA SER A 395 -22.08 40.09 -43.17
C SER A 395 -21.88 38.60 -42.87
N LEU A 396 -23.02 37.90 -42.84
CA LEU A 396 -23.17 36.46 -42.91
C LEU A 396 -22.33 35.88 -44.05
N VAL A 397 -21.44 34.94 -43.73
CA VAL A 397 -21.01 33.91 -44.67
C VAL A 397 -21.11 32.58 -43.95
N ASN A 398 -22.09 31.80 -44.39
CA ASN A 398 -22.25 30.40 -44.09
C ASN A 398 -21.47 29.63 -45.16
N PRO A 399 -20.63 28.65 -44.78
CA PRO A 399 -20.47 27.48 -45.60
C PRO A 399 -20.79 26.23 -44.78
N GLN A 400 -21.97 25.67 -45.03
CA GLN A 400 -22.20 24.25 -44.80
C GLN A 400 -21.23 23.48 -45.71
N GLN A 401 -20.31 22.74 -45.11
CA GLN A 401 -19.65 21.63 -45.79
C GLN A 401 -19.81 20.38 -44.93
N ASN A 402 -20.60 19.45 -45.47
CA ASN A 402 -20.96 18.16 -44.91
C ASN A 402 -19.73 17.39 -44.39
N GLN A 403 -19.65 17.20 -43.07
CA GLN A 403 -18.86 16.12 -42.48
C GLN A 403 -19.81 15.01 -42.03
N LYS A 404 -19.88 13.93 -42.83
CA LYS A 404 -20.53 12.67 -42.45
C LYS A 404 -19.82 12.11 -41.23
N VAL A 405 -20.47 12.11 -40.07
CA VAL A 405 -20.02 11.41 -38.86
C VAL A 405 -20.54 9.97 -38.93
N LEU A 406 -19.66 8.99 -38.86
CA LEU A 406 -19.99 7.58 -39.14
C LEU A 406 -20.69 6.84 -37.98
N TYR A 407 -20.92 7.48 -36.84
CA TYR A 407 -21.68 6.93 -35.71
C TYR A 407 -22.37 8.07 -34.94
N GLU A 408 -23.69 8.05 -34.88
CA GLU A 408 -24.49 8.93 -34.01
C GLU A 408 -24.95 8.11 -32.80
N PHE A 409 -24.31 8.30 -31.64
CA PHE A 409 -24.79 7.72 -30.40
C PHE A 409 -25.87 8.61 -29.79
N SER A 410 -27.11 8.22 -29.99
CA SER A 410 -28.28 8.81 -29.34
C SER A 410 -28.42 8.24 -27.93
N TYR A 411 -28.19 9.06 -26.90
CA TYR A 411 -28.57 8.71 -25.53
C TYR A 411 -30.10 8.89 -25.38
N PRO A 412 -30.86 7.86 -24.96
CA PRO A 412 -32.24 8.06 -24.60
C PRO A 412 -32.32 8.96 -23.34
N ARG A 413 -33.05 10.08 -23.43
CA ARG A 413 -33.45 10.87 -22.27
C ARG A 413 -34.45 10.05 -21.43
N ASN A 414 -33.96 9.22 -20.52
CA ASN A 414 -34.77 8.71 -19.42
C ASN A 414 -34.53 9.55 -18.17
N HIS A 415 -35.48 10.45 -17.89
CA HIS A 415 -35.55 11.31 -16.71
C HIS A 415 -36.06 10.58 -15.46
N LEU A 416 -35.56 9.38 -15.15
CA LEU A 416 -35.93 8.68 -13.92
C LEU A 416 -34.69 8.07 -13.26
N ASN A 417 -34.21 8.80 -12.24
CA ASN A 417 -33.18 8.48 -11.24
C ASN A 417 -31.71 8.37 -11.70
N PRO A 418 -30.98 9.49 -11.83
CA PRO A 418 -29.54 9.48 -11.62
C PRO A 418 -29.23 9.24 -10.13
N PHE A 419 -28.22 8.39 -9.88
CA PHE A 419 -27.69 7.94 -8.58
C PHE A 419 -27.00 9.05 -7.75
N TYR A 420 -27.41 10.30 -7.93
CA TYR A 420 -26.87 11.50 -7.30
C TYR A 420 -28.00 12.28 -6.65
N GLU A 421 -28.06 12.29 -5.32
CA GLU A 421 -28.76 13.34 -4.60
C GLU A 421 -27.87 14.59 -4.57
N THR A 422 -28.28 15.65 -5.28
CA THR A 422 -27.76 17.00 -5.08
C THR A 422 -28.23 17.54 -3.73
N PRO A 423 -27.36 18.17 -2.92
CA PRO A 423 -27.81 18.82 -1.69
C PRO A 423 -28.72 20.01 -2.03
N THR A 424 -29.87 20.08 -1.36
CA THR A 424 -30.83 21.18 -1.41
C THR A 424 -30.13 22.50 -1.09
N GLU A 425 -30.29 23.52 -1.94
CA GLU A 425 -29.82 24.88 -1.71
C GLU A 425 -30.52 25.49 -0.48
N GLU A 426 -29.83 25.57 0.66
CA GLU A 426 -30.17 26.54 1.70
C GLU A 426 -29.52 27.88 1.34
N GLN A 427 -30.36 28.85 0.99
CA GLN A 427 -29.99 30.26 0.86
C GLN A 427 -29.38 30.76 2.18
N SER A 428 -28.09 31.05 2.19
CA SER A 428 -27.46 31.80 3.29
C SER A 428 -26.81 33.07 2.76
N HIS A 429 -27.49 34.18 3.01
CA HIS A 429 -26.95 35.53 2.88
C HIS A 429 -25.86 35.73 3.94
N LEU A 430 -24.59 35.87 3.55
CA LEU A 430 -23.54 36.42 4.43
C LEU A 430 -22.48 37.14 3.60
N ASN A 431 -22.48 38.47 3.73
CA ASN A 431 -21.44 39.37 3.21
C ASN A 431 -20.12 39.18 3.98
N TYR A 432 -19.00 39.16 3.26
CA TYR A 432 -17.65 39.11 3.84
C TYR A 432 -17.13 40.50 4.24
N PRO A 433 -16.44 40.62 5.38
CA PRO A 433 -15.37 41.58 5.52
C PRO A 433 -14.03 40.94 5.97
N HIS A 434 -13.02 41.11 5.12
CA HIS A 434 -11.58 41.32 5.35
C HIS A 434 -10.66 40.32 6.12
N SER A 435 -9.53 40.06 5.44
CA SER A 435 -8.15 39.72 5.87
C SER A 435 -7.90 38.63 6.93
N ILE A 436 -7.39 37.48 6.46
CA ILE A 436 -6.88 36.38 7.30
C ILE A 436 -5.35 36.53 7.49
N PRO A 437 -4.82 36.53 8.73
CA PRO A 437 -3.38 36.42 8.94
C PRO A 437 -2.86 35.00 8.69
N ARG A 438 -1.75 34.92 7.94
CA ARG A 438 -0.93 33.71 7.73
C ARG A 438 -0.36 33.19 9.05
N LYS A 439 -0.69 31.94 9.41
CA LYS A 439 0.15 30.89 10.03
C LYS A 439 -0.77 29.83 10.66
N LEU A 440 -0.94 28.67 10.02
CA LEU A 440 -1.69 27.54 10.58
C LEU A 440 -1.08 26.21 10.15
N TYR A 441 0.00 25.80 10.81
CA TYR A 441 0.24 24.40 11.12
C TYR A 441 1.11 24.34 12.37
N GLU A 442 0.48 24.03 13.50
CA GLU A 442 1.09 23.38 14.67
C GLU A 442 -0.02 23.25 15.72
N THR A 443 -0.18 22.06 16.27
CA THR A 443 -0.76 21.94 17.62
C THR A 443 -0.34 20.61 18.24
N THR A 444 0.55 20.72 19.21
CA THR A 444 0.89 19.72 20.21
C THR A 444 -0.33 19.48 21.12
N TYR A 445 -0.61 18.22 21.45
CA TYR A 445 -1.73 17.83 22.32
C TYR A 445 -1.53 18.30 23.76
N GLN A 446 -2.54 18.94 24.37
CA GLN A 446 -2.60 19.20 25.81
C GLN A 446 -3.57 18.23 26.49
N SER A 447 -3.11 17.59 27.56
CA SER A 447 -3.90 16.71 28.42
C SER A 447 -5.00 17.48 29.18
N ARG A 448 -6.22 16.94 29.19
CA ARG A 448 -7.39 17.55 29.83
C ARG A 448 -7.36 17.29 31.35
N LYS A 449 -7.18 18.33 32.16
CA LYS A 449 -7.39 18.27 33.62
C LYS A 449 -8.85 17.90 33.93
N SER A 450 -9.03 17.00 34.89
CA SER A 450 -10.33 16.57 35.44
C SER A 450 -11.09 17.76 36.02
N SER A 451 -12.30 18.02 35.54
CA SER A 451 -13.22 18.98 36.17
C SER A 451 -13.79 18.39 37.45
N GLN A 452 -13.53 19.06 38.57
CA GLN A 452 -14.13 18.81 39.89
C GLN A 452 -15.66 18.79 39.81
N GLY A 453 -16.25 17.88 40.59
CA GLY A 453 -17.69 17.67 40.69
C GLY A 453 -18.43 18.88 41.29
N LYS A 454 -19.59 19.18 40.71
CA LYS A 454 -20.62 20.00 41.35
C LYS A 454 -21.60 19.09 42.08
N THR A 455 -21.57 19.18 43.40
CA THR A 455 -22.59 18.65 44.31
C THR A 455 -23.92 19.36 44.11
N PHE A 456 -24.99 18.61 43.83
CA PHE A 456 -26.37 19.09 43.96
C PHE A 456 -26.84 18.85 45.40
N ARG A 457 -27.28 19.93 46.08
CA ARG A 457 -27.98 19.88 47.36
C ARG A 457 -29.47 19.64 47.11
N TYR A 458 -30.03 18.70 47.86
CA TYR A 458 -31.47 18.55 48.10
C TYR A 458 -31.98 19.65 49.04
N GLY A 459 -33.22 20.09 48.85
CA GLY A 459 -33.99 20.85 49.83
C GLY A 459 -35.34 21.31 49.29
N GLY A 460 -36.43 20.86 49.93
CA GLY A 460 -37.81 21.32 49.71
C GLY A 460 -38.77 20.19 49.41
#